data_AF-A0A2D7ZCG1-F1
#
_entry.id   AF-A0A2D7ZCG1-F1
#
_cell.length_a   1.000
_cell.length_b   1.000
_cell.length_c   1.000
_cell.angle_alpha   90.00
_cell.angle_beta   90.00
_cell.angle_gamma   90.00
#
_symmetry.space_group_name_H-M   'P 1'
#
loop_
_entity.id
_entity.type
_entity.pdbx_description
1 polymer ?
#
loop_
_entity_poly.entity_id
_entity_poly.type
_entity_poly.pdbx_seq_one_letter_code
_entity_poly.pdbx_strand_id
1 'polypeptide(L)' 'SAGLDNLTSEEYEQFAELNRSYREKYGFPFIIAVKNHSKSEILDNFISRIKNTEEIEFSEACAQVERIAEIRLLDII' A
#
# COMPACT_ATOMS: atom_id res chain seq x y z
N SER A 1 -0.49 13.43 -5.42
CA SER A 1 0.27 12.20 -5.08
C SER A 1 0.62 12.20 -3.60
N ALA A 2 0.70 11.04 -2.95
CA ALA A 2 0.83 10.91 -1.50
C ALA A 2 2.25 11.19 -0.93
N GLY A 3 2.99 12.09 -1.57
CA GLY A 3 4.37 12.39 -1.18
C GLY A 3 5.37 11.25 -1.42
N LEU A 4 4.96 10.14 -2.04
CA LEU A 4 5.86 9.07 -2.50
C LEU A 4 6.84 9.56 -3.58
N ASP A 5 6.53 10.66 -4.27
CA ASP A 5 7.41 11.29 -5.25
C ASP A 5 8.62 12.00 -4.59
N ASN A 6 8.58 12.19 -3.26
CA ASN A 6 9.63 12.83 -2.46
C ASN A 6 10.13 11.86 -1.36
N LEU A 7 10.40 10.61 -1.72
CA LEU A 7 11.09 9.68 -0.82
C LEU A 7 12.60 9.96 -0.84
N THR A 8 13.23 9.94 0.33
CA THR A 8 14.68 9.86 0.43
C THR A 8 15.14 8.47 -0.04
N SER A 9 16.42 8.32 -0.39
CA SER A 9 16.97 7.02 -0.77
C SER A 9 16.78 5.96 0.31
N GLU A 10 16.90 6.34 1.58
CA GLU A 10 16.70 5.46 2.74
C GLU A 10 15.23 5.03 2.89
N GLU A 11 14.28 5.97 2.73
CA GLU A 11 12.85 5.62 2.73
C GLU A 11 12.52 4.69 1.56
N TYR A 12 13.11 4.91 0.38
CA TYR A 12 12.89 4.06 -0.78
C TYR A 12 13.38 2.62 -0.54
N GLU A 13 14.57 2.45 0.05
CA GLU A 13 15.09 1.12 0.42
C GLU A 13 14.20 0.43 1.45
N GLN A 14 13.73 1.14 2.47
CA GLN A 14 12.77 0.61 3.44
C GLN A 14 11.48 0.14 2.74
N PHE A 15 10.88 0.97 1.89
CA PHE A 15 9.68 0.57 1.14
C PHE A 15 9.93 -0.61 0.20
N ALA A 16 11.12 -0.71 -0.40
CA ALA A 16 11.48 -1.83 -1.26
C ALA A 16 11.62 -3.14 -0.47
N GLU A 17 12.28 -3.10 0.70
CA GLU A 17 12.40 -4.24 1.60
C GLU A 17 11.03 -4.71 2.10
N LEU A 18 10.19 -3.76 2.55
CA LEU A 18 8.83 -4.03 2.99
C LEU A 18 8.01 -4.69 1.88
N ASN A 19 8.04 -4.16 0.66
CA ASN A 19 7.36 -4.78 -0.49
C ASN A 19 7.86 -6.20 -0.79
N ARG A 20 9.17 -6.44 -0.62
CA ARG A 20 9.74 -7.78 -0.81
C ARG A 20 9.20 -8.75 0.23
N SER A 21 9.27 -8.42 1.51
CA SER A 21 8.76 -9.28 2.59
C SER A 21 7.26 -9.53 2.45
N TYR A 22 6.51 -8.52 2.04
CA TYR A 22 5.07 -8.64 1.82
C TYR A 22 4.75 -9.59 0.66
N ARG A 23 5.48 -9.48 -0.46
CA ARG A 23 5.31 -10.38 -1.60
C ARG A 23 5.73 -11.82 -1.29
N GLU A 24 6.79 -11.99 -0.50
CA GLU A 24 7.22 -13.32 -0.03
C GLU A 24 6.18 -13.97 0.89
N LYS A 25 5.49 -13.19 1.73
CA LYS A 25 4.45 -13.68 2.63
C LYS A 25 3.11 -13.96 1.93
N TYR A 26 2.64 -13.03 1.10
CA TYR A 26 1.26 -13.07 0.57
C TYR A 26 1.16 -13.37 -0.93
N GLY A 27 2.28 -13.35 -1.66
CA GLY A 27 2.31 -13.65 -3.10
C GLY A 27 1.96 -12.50 -4.04
N PHE A 28 1.59 -11.33 -3.51
CA PHE A 28 1.26 -10.11 -4.27
C PHE A 28 1.93 -8.87 -3.63
N PRO A 29 2.14 -7.76 -4.36
CA PRO A 29 2.72 -6.53 -3.79
C PRO A 29 1.79 -5.86 -2.80
N PHE A 30 2.30 -4.98 -1.93
CA PHE A 30 1.46 -4.20 -1.04
C PHE A 30 0.62 -3.18 -1.82
N ILE A 31 -0.69 -3.21 -1.65
CA ILE A 31 -1.64 -2.33 -2.33
C ILE A 31 -2.35 -1.45 -1.31
N ILE A 32 -2.31 -0.13 -1.52
CA ILE A 32 -3.02 0.86 -0.70
C ILE A 32 -3.44 2.06 -1.56
N ALA A 33 -4.64 2.57 -1.33
CA ALA A 33 -5.16 3.77 -1.95
C ALA A 33 -4.52 5.02 -1.32
N VAL A 34 -3.50 5.55 -1.98
CA VAL A 34 -2.66 6.62 -1.42
C VAL A 34 -3.33 8.00 -1.36
N LYS A 35 -4.48 8.21 -2.01
CA LYS A 35 -5.19 9.51 -1.96
C LYS A 35 -5.56 9.82 -0.51
N ASN A 36 -5.15 11.01 -0.04
CA ASN A 36 -5.30 11.49 1.34
C ASN A 36 -4.49 10.76 2.43
N HIS A 37 -3.56 9.88 2.07
CA HIS A 37 -2.63 9.28 3.05
C HIS A 37 -1.29 10.02 3.07
N SER A 38 -0.73 10.16 4.27
CA SER A 38 0.66 10.56 4.50
C SER A 38 1.60 9.35 4.44
N LYS A 39 2.90 9.60 4.26
CA LYS A 39 3.93 8.55 4.26
C LYS A 39 3.94 7.71 5.54
N SER A 40 3.77 8.36 6.70
CA SER A 40 3.68 7.67 8.00
C SER A 40 2.46 6.76 8.08
N GLU A 41 1.30 7.20 7.60
CA GLU A 41 0.10 6.36 7.60
C GLU A 41 0.24 5.15 6.68
N ILE A 42 0.96 5.28 5.57
CA ILE A 42 1.28 4.14 4.68
C ILE A 42 2.15 3.11 5.43
N LEU A 43 3.17 3.57 6.15
CA LEU A 43 4.04 2.70 6.95
C LEU A 43 3.29 2.02 8.09
N ASP A 44 2.44 2.76 8.81
CA ASP A 44 1.62 2.21 9.89
C ASP A 44 0.64 1.14 9.37
N ASN A 45 0.02 1.40 8.21
CA ASN A 45 -0.82 0.42 7.53
C ASN A 45 -0.03 -0.83 7.15
N PHE A 46 1.19 -0.67 6.64
CA PHE A 46 2.05 -1.79 6.30
C PHE A 46 2.37 -2.63 7.54
N ILE A 47 2.83 -2.01 8.63
CA ILE A 47 3.22 -2.69 9.88
C ILE A 47 2.03 -3.41 10.53
N SER A 48 0.83 -2.84 10.40
CA SER A 48 -0.40 -3.48 10.84
C SER A 48 -0.74 -4.69 9.97
N ARG A 49 -0.78 -4.50 8.65
CA ARG A 49 -1.24 -5.50 7.66
C ARG A 49 -0.29 -6.66 7.46
N ILE A 50 1.02 -6.48 7.66
CA ILE A 50 1.97 -7.60 7.62
C ILE A 50 1.71 -8.65 8.72
N LYS A 51 0.91 -8.33 9.75
CA LYS A 51 0.52 -9.26 10.82
C LYS A 51 -0.77 -10.01 10.53
N ASN A 52 -1.49 -9.66 9.46
CA ASN A 52 -2.73 -10.33 9.07
C ASN A 52 -2.50 -11.78 8.60
N THR A 53 -3.60 -12.53 8.58
CA THR A 53 -3.68 -13.80 7.85
C THR A 53 -3.83 -13.52 6.35
N GLU A 54 -3.50 -14.51 5.52
CA GLU A 54 -3.59 -14.39 4.06
C GLU A 54 -5.02 -14.05 3.60
N GLU A 55 -6.04 -14.64 4.21
CA GLU A 55 -7.46 -14.41 3.85
C GLU A 55 -7.89 -12.95 4.11
N ILE A 56 -7.55 -12.42 5.29
CA ILE A 56 -7.84 -11.03 5.65
C ILE A 56 -7.09 -10.11 4.70
N GLU A 57 -5.82 -10.39 4.45
CA GLU A 57 -4.98 -9.53 3.65
C GLU A 57 -5.38 -9.50 2.17
N PHE A 58 -5.81 -10.63 1.64
CA PHE A 58 -6.35 -10.71 0.28
C PHE A 58 -7.62 -9.86 0.14
N SER A 59 -8.55 -9.98 1.10
CA SER A 59 -9.77 -9.16 1.12
C SER A 59 -9.45 -7.67 1.20
N GLU A 60 -8.49 -7.28 2.05
CA GLU A 60 -8.08 -5.88 2.15
C GLU A 60 -7.39 -5.38 0.89
N ALA A 61 -6.52 -6.18 0.28
CA ALA A 61 -5.90 -5.82 -0.99
C ALA A 61 -6.95 -5.58 -2.10
N CYS A 62 -7.99 -6.42 -2.18
CA CYS A 62 -9.11 -6.23 -3.10
C CYS A 62 -9.84 -4.91 -2.83
N ALA A 63 -10.19 -4.62 -1.58
CA ALA A 63 -10.84 -3.36 -1.20
C ALA A 63 -10.00 -2.13 -1.58
N GLN A 64 -8.67 -2.21 -1.43
CA GLN A 64 -7.76 -1.15 -1.85
C GLN A 64 -7.72 -0.98 -3.38
N VAL A 65 -7.76 -2.06 -4.15
CA VAL A 65 -7.85 -2.00 -5.62
C VAL A 65 -9.16 -1.33 -6.05
N GLU A 66 -10.28 -1.72 -5.46
CA GLU A 66 -11.59 -1.11 -5.73
C GLU A 66 -11.58 0.39 -5.41
N ARG A 67 -11.00 0.77 -4.27
CA ARG A 67 -10.87 2.18 -3.88
C ARG A 67 -9.99 2.97 -4.86
N ILE A 68 -8.89 2.39 -5.34
CA ILE A 68 -8.05 3.01 -6.37
C ILE A 68 -8.84 3.19 -7.68
N ALA A 69 -9.62 2.19 -8.08
CA ALA A 69 -10.46 2.26 -9.28
C ALA A 69 -11.54 3.36 -9.15
N GLU A 70 -12.22 3.45 -8.01
CA GLU A 70 -13.21 4.48 -7.72
C GLU A 70 -12.59 5.88 -7.79
N ILE A 71 -11.43 6.07 -7.14
CA ILE A 71 -10.69 7.34 -7.17
C ILE A 71 -10.36 7.74 -8.61
N ARG A 72 -9.86 6.81 -9.42
CA ARG A 72 -9.53 7.06 -10.82
C ARG A 72 -10.76 7.41 -11.65
N LEU A 73 -11.89 6.74 -11.39
CA LEU A 73 -13.14 7.03 -12.08
C LEU A 73 -13.63 8.46 -11.75
N LEU A 74 -13.56 8.86 -10.47
CA LEU A 74 -13.92 10.20 -10.04
C LEU A 74 -12.99 11.28 -10.59
N ASP A 75 -11.71 10.98 -10.82
CA ASP A 75 -10.76 11.94 -11.42
C ASP A 75 -10.96 12.14 -12.93
N ILE A 76 -11.78 11.32 -13.60
CA ILE A 76 -12.12 11.44 -15.03
C ILE A 76 -13.35 12.33 -15.26
N ILE A 77 -14.19 12.52 -14.23
CA ILE A 77 -15.46 13.29 -14.28
C ILE A 77 -15.19 14.73 -13.87
#